data_AF-A0A554MFG2-F1
#
_entry.id   AF-A0A554MFG2-F1
#
_cell.length_a   1.000
_cell.length_b   1.000
_cell.length_c   1.000
_cell.angle_alpha   90.00
_cell.angle_beta   90.00
_cell.angle_gamma   90.00
#
_symmetry.space_group_name_H-M   'P 1'
#
loop_
_entity.id
_entity.type
_entity.pdbx_description
1 polymer ?
#
loop_
_entity_poly.entity_id
_entity_poly.type
_entity_poly.pdbx_seq_one_letter_code
_entity_poly.pdbx_strand_id
1 'polypeptide(L)'
;MIDFAMANGITAEKLIMGGKLPPQNLEAEMSLLGSLMLDKDAIVKVADFLEPRDFYKTGHRIMYEAMLDLFSRSEPIDILSAGARLKEKGKLEQVGGNAYITELVNSVPTAAHVLSYAKIVQKKRILRDLISVSHEIEVMGYNENEDPDVLVDQAEAKIFSVAQKSLSRNFVKVKDTLEEAFERIDKLSRHESGTRGVATGFGDLDNILSGFQKSDLILLAARPSLGKSALALDIARRIAINQKIPVAVFSLEMSKDQVVDRLIASQAQVNLWRLRTGRLSSEGEENDFVKIQNALGTLAECPLFIDDTSSQNILQMRAMARRLQANQGLGLLIVDYLQLIEPRNSEAPLVQQVTEISRSLKGLARELNIPVLALSQLSRAVEQRVPQRPRLSDLRESGGLEQDSDVVLFIYREDRYNPETTNKNIAEIIVAKHRNGPVGSVKLYFDEKTVTFGDLAKNVESQDFGEGGQAQEADFFTP
;
A
#
# COMPACT_ATOMS: atom_id res chain seq x y z
N MET A 1 25.51 -1.60 -24.68
CA MET A 1 24.26 -1.47 -25.46
C MET A 1 24.49 -2.09 -26.82
N ILE A 2 25.53 -1.67 -27.54
CA ILE A 2 26.01 -2.35 -28.75
C ILE A 2 26.44 -3.80 -28.44
N ASP A 3 27.22 -4.05 -27.39
CA ASP A 3 27.70 -5.42 -27.10
C ASP A 3 26.60 -6.39 -26.60
N PHE A 4 25.57 -5.88 -25.91
CA PHE A 4 24.42 -6.67 -25.46
C PHE A 4 23.40 -6.90 -26.59
N ALA A 5 23.32 -5.97 -27.55
CA ALA A 5 22.52 -6.09 -28.76
C ALA A 5 23.17 -7.06 -29.76
N MET A 6 24.49 -6.99 -29.93
CA MET A 6 25.27 -7.90 -30.78
C MET A 6 25.20 -9.36 -30.30
N ALA A 7 25.23 -9.59 -28.99
CA ALA A 7 25.09 -10.94 -28.39
C ALA A 7 23.72 -11.59 -28.65
N ASN A 8 22.70 -10.81 -29.02
CA ASN A 8 21.33 -11.27 -29.31
C ASN A 8 20.93 -11.09 -30.79
N GLY A 9 21.89 -10.93 -31.70
CA GLY A 9 21.62 -10.86 -33.15
C GLY A 9 21.00 -9.54 -33.63
N ILE A 10 21.07 -8.47 -32.83
CA ILE A 10 20.52 -7.16 -33.19
C ILE A 10 21.63 -6.35 -33.88
N THR A 11 21.50 -6.14 -35.19
CA THR A 11 22.39 -5.24 -35.94
C THR A 11 22.20 -3.80 -35.46
N ALA A 12 23.30 -3.05 -35.36
CA ALA A 12 23.33 -1.67 -34.86
C ALA A 12 22.37 -0.71 -35.61
N GLU A 13 21.98 -1.06 -36.84
CA GLU A 13 21.01 -0.32 -37.67
C GLU A 13 19.59 -0.33 -37.10
N LYS A 14 19.17 -1.37 -36.36
CA LYS A 14 17.79 -1.45 -35.81
C LYS A 14 17.56 -0.59 -34.56
N LEU A 15 18.60 -0.08 -33.92
CA LEU A 15 18.47 0.83 -32.76
C LEU A 15 18.27 2.30 -33.15
N ILE A 16 18.34 2.62 -34.45
CA ILE A 16 18.07 3.96 -34.99
C ILE A 16 16.58 4.02 -35.38
N MET A 17 15.69 4.09 -34.39
CA MET A 17 14.28 4.39 -34.66
C MET A 17 14.15 5.83 -35.20
N GLY A 18 13.91 5.96 -36.51
CA GLY A 18 13.55 7.23 -37.16
C GLY A 18 14.67 8.27 -37.32
N GLY A 19 15.95 7.85 -37.34
CA GLY A 19 17.09 8.76 -37.52
C GLY A 19 17.44 9.60 -36.28
N LYS A 20 16.82 9.33 -35.12
CA LYS A 20 17.14 10.01 -33.86
C LYS A 20 18.09 9.18 -33.01
N LEU A 21 19.13 9.83 -32.49
CA LEU A 21 20.06 9.21 -31.55
C LEU A 21 19.35 8.93 -30.21
N PRO A 22 19.69 7.83 -29.51
CA PRO A 22 19.16 7.57 -28.18
C PRO A 22 19.46 8.75 -27.24
N PRO A 23 18.55 9.08 -26.29
CA PRO A 23 18.73 10.19 -25.38
C PRO A 23 20.07 10.15 -24.63
N GLN A 24 20.87 11.19 -24.84
CA GLN A 24 22.20 11.35 -24.28
C GLN A 24 22.48 12.83 -23.95
N ASN A 25 23.50 13.06 -23.12
CA ASN A 25 24.12 14.36 -22.95
C ASN A 25 25.60 14.13 -22.62
N LEU A 26 26.44 14.14 -23.67
CA LEU A 26 27.86 13.84 -23.54
C LEU A 26 28.61 14.90 -22.73
N GLU A 27 28.22 16.18 -22.85
CA GLU A 27 28.80 17.27 -22.07
C GLU A 27 28.56 17.09 -20.56
N ALA A 28 27.35 16.67 -20.18
CA ALA A 28 27.03 16.36 -18.79
C ALA A 28 27.80 15.13 -18.28
N GLU A 29 27.97 14.10 -19.11
CA GLU A 29 28.81 12.94 -18.76
C GLU A 29 30.27 13.34 -18.57
N MET A 30 30.82 14.16 -19.47
CA MET A 30 32.19 14.64 -19.38
C MET A 30 32.40 15.52 -18.14
N SER A 31 31.50 16.49 -17.93
CA SER A 31 31.52 17.39 -16.78
C SER A 31 31.41 16.63 -15.46
N LEU A 32 30.60 15.57 -15.42
CA LEU A 32 30.45 14.71 -14.27
C LEU A 32 31.74 13.95 -13.96
N LEU A 33 32.29 13.21 -14.93
CA LEU A 33 33.53 12.45 -14.74
C LEU A 33 34.70 13.37 -14.37
N GLY A 34 34.81 14.54 -15.01
CA GLY A 34 35.81 15.53 -14.65
C GLY A 34 35.62 16.06 -13.23
N SER A 35 34.38 16.36 -12.82
CA SER A 35 34.08 16.85 -11.46
C SER A 35 34.47 15.82 -10.39
N LEU A 36 34.28 14.53 -10.67
CA LEU A 36 34.68 13.42 -9.78
C LEU A 36 36.19 13.31 -9.59
N MET A 37 36.99 13.80 -10.55
CA MET A 37 38.45 13.84 -10.46
C MET A 37 39.00 15.14 -9.85
N LEU A 38 38.15 16.17 -9.69
CA LEU A 38 38.51 17.47 -9.13
C LEU A 38 38.15 17.58 -7.64
N ASP A 39 36.98 17.09 -7.25
CA ASP A 39 36.48 17.11 -5.87
C ASP A 39 36.42 15.68 -5.31
N LYS A 40 37.28 15.40 -4.32
CA LYS A 40 37.37 14.11 -3.63
C LYS A 40 36.05 13.66 -2.99
N ASP A 41 35.18 14.60 -2.61
CA ASP A 41 33.92 14.31 -1.93
C ASP A 41 32.75 14.20 -2.92
N ALA A 42 32.99 14.47 -4.21
CA ALA A 42 31.95 14.47 -5.24
C ALA A 42 31.39 13.07 -5.51
N ILE A 43 32.22 12.03 -5.45
CA ILE A 43 31.79 10.64 -5.67
C ILE A 43 30.77 10.19 -4.62
N VAL A 44 30.95 10.60 -3.36
CA VAL A 44 30.03 10.29 -2.25
C VAL A 44 28.63 10.82 -2.52
N LYS A 45 28.53 11.97 -3.20
CA LYS A 45 27.25 12.62 -3.52
C LYS A 45 26.45 11.89 -4.61
N VAL A 46 27.10 11.04 -5.43
CA VAL A 46 26.46 10.46 -6.64
C VAL A 46 26.49 8.93 -6.69
N ALA A 47 27.42 8.28 -5.99
CA ALA A 47 27.59 6.83 -6.00
C ALA A 47 26.32 6.06 -5.58
N ASP A 48 25.48 6.68 -4.74
CA ASP A 48 24.26 6.09 -4.18
C ASP A 48 23.11 5.89 -5.18
N PHE A 49 23.13 6.58 -6.32
CA PHE A 49 22.03 6.54 -7.28
C PHE A 49 22.48 6.46 -8.74
N LEU A 50 23.78 6.62 -9.01
CA LEU A 50 24.33 6.59 -10.35
C LEU A 50 25.16 5.33 -10.56
N GLU A 51 24.84 4.57 -11.61
CA GLU A 51 25.51 3.33 -11.99
C GLU A 51 26.31 3.49 -13.31
N PRO A 52 27.32 2.63 -13.59
CA PRO A 52 28.05 2.67 -14.86
C PRO A 52 27.15 2.56 -16.10
N ARG A 53 26.02 1.86 -16.00
CA ARG A 53 25.06 1.72 -17.11
C ARG A 53 24.33 3.02 -17.45
N ASP A 54 24.40 4.03 -16.58
CA ASP A 54 23.72 5.32 -16.74
C ASP A 54 24.42 6.21 -17.77
N PHE A 55 25.70 5.98 -18.02
CA PHE A 55 26.44 6.66 -19.07
C PHE A 55 26.09 6.08 -20.44
N TYR A 56 25.93 6.94 -21.44
CA TYR A 56 25.69 6.52 -22.81
C TYR A 56 26.98 5.98 -23.45
N LYS A 57 28.07 6.77 -23.38
CA LYS A 57 29.34 6.42 -24.04
C LYS A 57 30.04 5.29 -23.30
N THR A 58 30.41 4.22 -24.01
CA THR A 58 31.06 3.04 -23.41
C THR A 58 32.33 3.41 -22.63
N GLY A 59 33.16 4.30 -23.17
CA GLY A 59 34.36 4.79 -22.48
C GLY A 59 34.03 5.46 -21.13
N HIS A 60 32.94 6.24 -21.05
CA HIS A 60 32.50 6.86 -19.80
C HIS A 60 32.01 5.84 -18.77
N ARG A 61 31.34 4.76 -19.22
CA ARG A 61 30.95 3.64 -18.34
C ARG A 61 32.17 3.01 -17.68
N ILE A 62 33.18 2.72 -18.50
CA ILE A 62 34.44 2.11 -18.06
C ILE A 62 35.18 3.03 -17.09
N MET A 63 35.21 4.33 -17.36
CA MET A 63 35.82 5.30 -16.45
C MET A 63 35.10 5.38 -15.12
N TYR A 64 33.77 5.49 -15.12
CA TYR A 64 33.00 5.50 -13.88
C TYR A 64 33.12 4.18 -13.10
N GLU A 65 33.16 3.03 -13.78
CA GLU A 65 33.45 1.73 -13.16
C GLU A 65 34.83 1.71 -12.48
N ALA A 66 35.86 2.30 -13.10
CA ALA A 66 37.18 2.43 -12.49
C ALA A 66 37.17 3.37 -11.27
N MET A 67 36.42 4.48 -11.34
CA MET A 67 36.25 5.42 -10.23
C MET A 67 35.53 4.79 -9.03
N LEU A 68 34.47 4.00 -9.27
CA LEU A 68 33.77 3.25 -8.22
C LEU A 68 34.69 2.22 -7.54
N ASP A 69 35.56 1.57 -8.31
CA ASP A 69 36.52 0.61 -7.77
C ASP A 69 37.58 1.30 -6.89
N LEU A 70 38.13 2.44 -7.33
CA LEU A 70 39.00 3.28 -6.50
C LEU A 70 38.28 3.72 -5.20
N PHE A 71 37.04 4.19 -5.32
CA PHE A 71 36.22 4.57 -4.18
C PHE A 71 36.01 3.42 -3.19
N SER A 72 35.72 2.22 -3.69
CA SER A 72 35.54 1.01 -2.86
C SER A 72 36.79 0.60 -2.08
N ARG A 73 37.97 0.97 -2.60
CA ARG A 73 39.28 0.76 -1.98
C ARG A 73 39.70 1.92 -1.08
N SER A 74 38.85 2.94 -0.94
CA SER A 74 39.18 4.20 -0.25
C SER A 74 40.41 4.91 -0.85
N GLU A 75 40.65 4.74 -2.14
CA GLU A 75 41.70 5.43 -2.88
C GLU A 75 41.16 6.75 -3.46
N PRO A 76 41.97 7.83 -3.50
CA PRO A 76 41.53 9.09 -4.08
C PRO A 76 41.25 8.95 -5.57
N ILE A 77 40.22 9.65 -6.05
CA ILE A 77 39.87 9.70 -7.47
C ILE A 77 40.43 10.99 -8.04
N ASP A 78 41.53 10.89 -8.79
CA ASP A 78 42.17 11.98 -9.50
C ASP A 78 42.66 11.49 -10.88
N ILE A 79 43.21 12.40 -11.69
CA ILE A 79 43.67 12.08 -13.06
C ILE A 79 44.69 10.93 -13.05
N LEU A 80 45.62 10.93 -12.09
CA LEU A 80 46.70 9.95 -12.03
C LEU A 80 46.17 8.59 -11.55
N SER A 81 45.37 8.57 -10.49
CA SER A 81 44.81 7.32 -9.93
C SER A 81 43.82 6.68 -10.89
N ALA A 82 42.95 7.45 -11.54
CA ALA A 82 42.03 6.96 -12.56
C ALA A 82 42.79 6.39 -13.76
N GLY A 83 43.80 7.11 -14.26
CA GLY A 83 44.65 6.64 -15.37
C GLY A 83 45.42 5.36 -15.04
N ALA A 84 46.01 5.29 -13.84
CA ALA A 84 46.73 4.10 -13.35
C ALA A 84 45.79 2.89 -13.24
N ARG A 85 44.59 3.06 -12.65
CA ARG A 85 43.61 1.97 -12.51
C ARG A 85 43.12 1.45 -13.86
N LEU A 86 42.86 2.35 -14.81
CA LEU A 86 42.46 1.99 -16.17
C LEU A 86 43.58 1.25 -16.92
N LYS A 87 44.83 1.63 -16.69
CA LYS A 87 46.01 0.96 -17.26
C LYS A 87 46.19 -0.45 -16.69
N GLU A 88 46.07 -0.59 -15.37
CA GLU A 88 46.14 -1.89 -14.67
C GLU A 88 45.06 -2.85 -15.17
N LYS A 89 43.84 -2.35 -15.43
CA LYS A 89 42.75 -3.13 -16.02
C LYS A 89 42.87 -3.37 -17.53
N GLY A 90 43.90 -2.84 -18.20
CA GLY A 90 44.07 -2.94 -19.65
C GLY A 90 43.00 -2.21 -20.46
N LYS A 91 42.28 -1.25 -19.86
CA LYS A 91 41.18 -0.50 -20.50
C LYS A 91 41.53 0.95 -20.86
N LEU A 92 42.75 1.43 -20.55
CA LEU A 92 43.16 2.83 -20.77
C LEU A 92 43.03 3.28 -22.24
N GLU A 93 43.46 2.46 -23.19
CA GLU A 93 43.34 2.79 -24.62
C GLU A 93 41.88 2.85 -25.08
N GLN A 94 41.00 2.02 -24.50
CA GLN A 94 39.57 1.99 -24.85
C GLN A 94 38.82 3.26 -24.44
N VAL A 95 39.37 4.02 -23.48
CA VAL A 95 38.76 5.28 -23.02
C VAL A 95 39.38 6.52 -23.69
N GLY A 96 40.38 6.36 -24.56
CA GLY A 96 41.07 7.47 -25.25
C GLY A 96 42.39 7.89 -24.60
N GLY A 97 42.94 7.08 -23.68
CA GLY A 97 44.24 7.34 -23.06
C GLY A 97 44.24 8.49 -22.05
N ASN A 98 45.42 8.81 -21.52
CA ASN A 98 45.61 9.88 -20.53
C ASN A 98 45.22 11.27 -21.08
N ALA A 99 45.35 11.48 -22.39
CA ALA A 99 44.95 12.72 -23.04
C ALA A 99 43.45 12.99 -22.84
N TYR A 100 42.61 11.98 -23.06
CA TYR A 100 41.16 12.14 -22.87
C TYR A 100 40.77 12.34 -21.40
N ILE A 101 41.44 11.66 -20.46
CA ILE A 101 41.19 11.89 -19.02
C ILE A 101 41.49 13.34 -18.64
N THR A 102 42.57 13.92 -19.18
CA THR A 102 42.93 15.32 -18.97
C THR A 102 41.90 16.27 -19.60
N GLU A 103 41.39 15.93 -20.79
CA GLU A 103 40.33 16.69 -21.46
C GLU A 103 39.04 16.74 -20.63
N LEU A 104 38.64 15.62 -20.01
CA LEU A 104 37.46 15.57 -19.14
C LEU A 104 37.55 16.57 -17.99
N VAL A 105 38.69 16.64 -17.32
CA VAL A 105 38.90 17.59 -16.22
C VAL A 105 38.86 19.04 -16.70
N ASN A 106 39.49 19.33 -17.83
CA ASN A 106 39.50 20.67 -18.41
C ASN A 106 38.14 21.12 -18.95
N SER A 107 37.23 20.18 -19.21
CA SER A 107 35.86 20.47 -19.68
C SER A 107 34.90 20.90 -18.56
N VAL A 108 35.28 20.77 -17.29
CA VAL A 108 34.42 21.05 -16.13
C VAL A 108 34.34 22.55 -15.87
N PRO A 109 33.15 23.19 -15.96
CA PRO A 109 33.00 24.60 -15.62
C PRO A 109 33.11 24.85 -14.11
N THR A 110 32.52 23.95 -13.30
CA THR A 110 32.61 23.94 -11.84
C THR A 110 32.27 22.57 -11.27
N ALA A 111 33.12 22.07 -10.36
CA ALA A 111 32.88 20.80 -9.67
C ALA A 111 31.69 20.87 -8.69
N ALA A 112 31.27 22.09 -8.28
CA ALA A 112 30.17 22.28 -7.34
C ALA A 112 28.81 21.77 -7.86
N HIS A 113 28.66 21.65 -9.19
CA HIS A 113 27.40 21.22 -9.83
C HIS A 113 27.36 19.72 -10.16
N VAL A 114 28.24 18.90 -9.58
CA VAL A 114 28.30 17.44 -9.81
C VAL A 114 26.93 16.75 -9.71
N LEU A 115 26.12 17.11 -8.71
CA LEU A 115 24.78 16.54 -8.51
C LEU A 115 23.83 16.87 -9.67
N SER A 116 23.91 18.09 -10.22
CA SER A 116 23.11 18.50 -11.37
C SER A 116 23.49 17.71 -12.62
N TYR A 117 24.79 17.54 -12.88
CA TYR A 117 25.28 16.74 -14.00
C TYR A 117 24.87 15.26 -13.86
N ALA A 118 25.03 14.67 -12.68
CA ALA A 118 24.59 13.29 -12.39
C ALA A 118 23.09 13.10 -12.61
N LYS A 119 22.25 14.04 -12.16
CA LYS A 119 20.80 14.01 -12.41
C LYS A 119 20.47 14.09 -13.90
N ILE A 120 21.23 14.86 -14.69
CA ILE A 120 21.04 14.91 -16.16
C ILE A 120 21.35 13.55 -16.77
N VAL A 121 22.48 12.93 -16.42
CA VAL A 121 22.88 11.60 -16.92
C VAL A 121 21.84 10.55 -16.55
N GLN A 122 21.38 10.53 -15.29
CA GLN A 122 20.31 9.64 -14.83
C GLN A 122 18.99 9.85 -15.58
N LYS A 123 18.56 11.11 -15.80
CA LYS A 123 17.36 11.40 -16.61
C LYS A 123 17.49 10.83 -18.02
N LYS A 124 18.66 10.96 -18.65
CA LYS A 124 18.91 10.38 -19.98
C LYS A 124 18.88 8.86 -19.93
N ARG A 125 19.38 8.22 -18.87
CA ARG A 125 19.24 6.77 -18.66
C ARG A 125 17.78 6.34 -18.59
N ILE A 126 16.95 7.00 -17.79
CA ILE A 126 15.52 6.68 -17.65
C ILE A 126 14.83 6.73 -19.01
N LEU A 127 15.11 7.74 -19.83
CA LEU A 127 14.56 7.83 -21.19
C LEU A 127 15.03 6.67 -22.09
N ARG A 128 16.29 6.22 -21.97
CA ARG A 128 16.78 5.05 -22.71
C ARG A 128 16.17 3.74 -22.23
N ASP A 129 15.95 3.60 -20.92
CA ASP A 129 15.27 2.43 -20.34
C ASP A 129 13.82 2.36 -20.82
N LEU A 130 13.14 3.51 -20.90
CA LEU A 130 11.79 3.58 -21.47
C LEU A 130 11.77 3.11 -22.93
N ILE A 131 12.70 3.58 -23.76
CA ILE A 131 12.80 3.14 -25.16
C ILE A 131 13.06 1.62 -25.26
N SER A 132 13.96 1.09 -24.42
CA SER A 132 14.26 -0.34 -24.39
C SER A 132 13.03 -1.16 -24.03
N VAL A 133 12.30 -0.75 -22.98
CA VAL A 133 11.08 -1.42 -22.54
C VAL A 133 9.99 -1.32 -23.60
N SER A 134 9.84 -0.19 -24.28
CA SER A 134 8.89 -0.06 -25.39
C SER A 134 9.18 -1.03 -26.52
N HIS A 135 10.46 -1.24 -26.87
CA HIS A 135 10.83 -2.22 -27.90
C HIS A 135 10.61 -3.67 -27.43
N GLU A 136 10.86 -3.97 -26.17
CA GLU A 136 10.52 -5.28 -25.62
C GLU A 136 9.00 -5.54 -25.71
N ILE A 137 8.17 -4.54 -25.38
CA ILE A 137 6.70 -4.58 -25.48
C ILE A 137 6.25 -4.76 -26.93
N GLU A 138 6.88 -4.06 -27.87
CA GLU A 138 6.65 -4.25 -29.30
C GLU A 138 6.91 -5.70 -29.72
N VAL A 139 8.05 -6.29 -29.31
CA VAL A 139 8.38 -7.69 -29.61
C VAL A 139 7.38 -8.66 -28.96
N MET A 140 6.96 -8.40 -27.72
CA MET A 140 5.93 -9.19 -27.04
C MET A 140 4.60 -9.18 -27.79
N GLY A 141 4.23 -8.05 -28.42
CA GLY A 141 3.01 -7.93 -29.22
C GLY A 141 2.96 -8.84 -30.46
N TYR A 142 4.10 -9.37 -30.92
CA TYR A 142 4.16 -10.35 -31.99
C TYR A 142 4.08 -11.81 -31.52
N ASN A 143 4.05 -12.07 -30.21
CA ASN A 143 3.98 -13.43 -29.66
C ASN A 143 2.52 -13.90 -29.53
N GLU A 144 1.99 -14.53 -30.56
CA GLU A 144 0.61 -15.03 -30.61
C GLU A 144 0.36 -16.31 -29.76
N ASN A 145 1.41 -16.92 -29.18
CA ASN A 145 1.30 -18.17 -28.43
C ASN A 145 0.98 -17.99 -26.94
N GLU A 146 0.98 -16.75 -26.44
CA GLU A 146 0.76 -16.43 -25.04
C GLU A 146 -0.57 -15.67 -24.87
N ASP A 147 -1.19 -15.84 -23.70
CA ASP A 147 -2.46 -15.19 -23.39
C ASP A 147 -2.30 -13.66 -23.43
N PRO A 148 -3.14 -12.91 -24.20
CA PRO A 148 -3.10 -11.46 -24.24
C PRO A 148 -3.15 -10.78 -22.87
N ASP A 149 -3.89 -11.32 -21.90
CA ASP A 149 -3.97 -10.74 -20.55
C ASP A 149 -2.63 -10.85 -19.82
N VAL A 150 -1.91 -11.97 -20.02
CA VAL A 150 -0.57 -12.17 -19.49
C VAL A 150 0.44 -11.22 -20.15
N LEU A 151 0.34 -10.99 -21.45
CA LEU A 151 1.22 -10.05 -22.18
C LEU A 151 1.01 -8.60 -21.71
N VAL A 152 -0.24 -8.19 -21.49
CA VAL A 152 -0.58 -6.86 -20.95
C VAL A 152 0.01 -6.68 -19.55
N ASP A 153 -0.16 -7.67 -18.67
CA ASP A 153 0.41 -7.64 -17.31
C ASP A 153 1.94 -7.55 -17.33
N GLN A 154 2.60 -8.30 -18.22
CA GLN A 154 4.06 -8.24 -18.40
C GLN A 154 4.51 -6.85 -18.87
N ALA A 155 3.77 -6.24 -19.80
CA ALA A 155 4.03 -4.89 -20.29
C ALA A 155 3.85 -3.85 -19.17
N GLU A 156 2.77 -3.93 -18.39
CA GLU A 156 2.53 -3.05 -17.24
C GLU A 156 3.63 -3.17 -16.19
N ALA A 157 4.04 -4.39 -15.85
CA ALA A 157 5.12 -4.64 -14.90
C ALA A 157 6.46 -4.04 -15.37
N LYS A 158 6.78 -4.17 -16.66
CA LYS A 158 8.00 -3.60 -17.24
C LYS A 158 7.99 -2.07 -17.22
N ILE A 159 6.90 -1.43 -17.63
CA ILE A 159 6.75 0.04 -17.59
C ILE A 159 6.89 0.53 -16.15
N PHE A 160 6.22 -0.13 -15.20
CA PHE A 160 6.28 0.25 -13.80
C PHE A 160 7.70 0.11 -13.22
N SER A 161 8.45 -0.91 -13.62
CA SER A 161 9.84 -1.10 -13.17
C SER A 161 10.77 0.06 -13.53
N VAL A 162 10.49 0.77 -14.64
CA VAL A 162 11.23 1.98 -15.04
C VAL A 162 10.92 3.14 -14.09
N ALA A 163 9.68 3.27 -13.64
CA ALA A 163 9.28 4.28 -12.66
C ALA A 163 9.89 4.02 -11.27
N GLN A 164 9.89 2.75 -10.84
CA GLN A 164 10.35 2.35 -9.50
C GLN A 164 11.87 2.34 -9.34
N LYS A 165 12.64 2.06 -10.39
CA LYS A 165 14.12 2.10 -10.35
C LYS A 165 14.69 3.50 -10.05
N SER A 166 13.86 4.55 -10.10
CA SER A 166 14.24 5.89 -9.62
C SER A 166 14.26 6.03 -8.09
N LEU A 167 13.70 5.07 -7.35
CA LEU A 167 13.78 4.96 -5.90
C LEU A 167 14.79 3.87 -5.52
N SER A 168 16.08 4.23 -5.42
CA SER A 168 17.06 3.33 -4.80
C SER A 168 16.69 3.14 -3.32
N ARG A 169 16.46 1.89 -2.91
CA ARG A 169 16.32 1.52 -1.50
C ARG A 169 17.70 1.32 -0.91
N ASN A 170 18.29 2.41 -0.42
CA ASN A 170 19.52 2.36 0.35
C ASN A 170 19.22 1.97 1.81
N PHE A 171 20.20 1.38 2.50
CA PHE A 171 20.12 1.27 3.96
C PHE A 171 20.08 2.67 4.55
N VAL A 172 19.00 3.01 5.24
CA VAL A 172 18.86 4.29 5.92
C VAL A 172 19.46 4.16 7.32
N LYS A 173 20.38 5.06 7.71
CA LYS A 173 20.87 5.07 9.10
C LYS A 173 19.71 5.48 10.00
N VAL A 174 19.57 4.81 11.15
CA VAL A 174 18.48 5.12 12.10
C VAL A 174 18.46 6.62 12.43
N LYS A 175 19.63 7.23 12.65
CA LYS A 175 19.79 8.68 12.93
C LYS A 175 19.03 9.56 11.94
N ASP A 176 19.08 9.22 10.65
CA ASP A 176 18.50 10.02 9.57
C ASP A 176 16.96 9.95 9.55
N THR A 177 16.37 9.01 10.30
CA THR A 177 14.90 8.86 10.46
C THR A 177 14.39 9.28 11.83
N LEU A 178 15.28 9.61 12.79
CA LEU A 178 14.88 9.97 14.16
C LEU A 178 14.17 11.32 14.22
N GLU A 179 14.57 12.29 13.39
CA GLU A 179 13.93 13.61 13.34
C GLU A 179 12.47 13.49 12.86
N GLU A 180 12.23 12.79 11.75
CA GLU A 180 10.88 12.47 11.27
C GLU A 180 10.08 11.67 12.31
N ALA A 181 10.73 10.74 13.01
CA ALA A 181 10.07 9.98 14.07
C ALA A 181 9.64 10.88 15.23
N PHE A 182 10.48 11.82 15.65
CA PHE A 182 10.17 12.79 16.70
C PHE A 182 9.03 13.72 16.29
N GLU A 183 9.05 14.26 15.07
CA GLU A 183 7.95 15.07 14.55
C GLU A 183 6.62 14.32 14.55
N ARG A 184 6.61 13.03 14.19
CA ARG A 184 5.40 12.19 14.25
C ARG A 184 4.89 12.02 15.68
N ILE A 185 5.78 11.82 16.65
CA ILE A 185 5.42 11.68 18.06
C ILE A 185 4.88 13.00 18.61
N ASP A 186 5.52 14.13 18.30
CA ASP A 186 5.09 15.46 18.73
C ASP A 186 3.69 15.80 18.19
N LYS A 187 3.42 15.52 16.91
CA LYS A 187 2.07 15.68 16.32
C LYS A 187 1.00 14.85 17.04
N LEU A 188 1.32 13.62 17.43
CA LEU A 188 0.41 12.76 18.20
C LEU A 188 0.18 13.31 19.62
N SER A 189 1.22 13.82 20.28
CA SER A 189 1.14 14.35 21.64
C SER A 189 0.34 15.64 21.73
N ARG A 190 0.28 16.44 20.66
CA ARG A 190 -0.46 17.72 20.62
C ARG A 190 -1.96 17.55 20.41
N HIS A 191 -2.46 16.31 20.28
CA HIS A 191 -3.88 15.99 20.04
C HIS A 191 -4.50 16.76 18.85
N GLU A 192 -3.69 17.23 17.89
CA GLU A 192 -4.16 18.13 16.83
C GLU A 192 -4.98 17.46 15.73
N SER A 193 -5.13 16.13 15.71
CA SER A 193 -6.27 15.43 15.08
C SER A 193 -6.05 13.91 15.03
N GLY A 194 -6.95 13.17 15.67
CA GLY A 194 -7.26 11.78 15.31
C GLY A 194 -6.23 10.70 15.66
N THR A 195 -6.62 9.47 15.35
CA THR A 195 -5.78 8.27 15.47
C THR A 195 -4.62 8.30 14.49
N ARG A 196 -3.50 7.64 14.83
CA ARG A 196 -2.31 7.54 13.96
C ARG A 196 -2.62 6.94 12.58
N GLY A 197 -3.52 5.95 12.55
CA GLY A 197 -4.00 5.30 11.34
C GLY A 197 -5.33 5.85 10.85
N VAL A 198 -5.85 5.27 9.76
CA VAL A 198 -7.18 5.57 9.23
C VAL A 198 -8.23 5.07 10.23
N ALA A 199 -8.97 5.96 10.87
CA ALA A 199 -9.96 5.59 11.88
C ALA A 199 -11.07 4.74 11.25
N THR A 200 -11.45 3.63 11.88
CA THR A 200 -12.56 2.77 11.44
C THR A 200 -13.91 3.46 11.57
N GLY A 201 -13.98 4.47 12.44
CA GLY A 201 -15.20 5.17 12.78
C GLY A 201 -15.99 4.52 13.91
N PHE A 202 -15.45 3.46 14.53
CA PHE A 202 -15.96 2.84 15.74
C PHE A 202 -15.01 3.16 16.90
N GLY A 203 -15.45 4.00 17.83
CA GLY A 203 -14.56 4.61 18.82
C GLY A 203 -13.81 3.59 19.69
N ASP A 204 -14.53 2.56 20.18
CA ASP A 204 -13.91 1.53 21.00
C ASP A 204 -12.95 0.63 20.22
N LEU A 205 -13.23 0.36 18.94
CA LEU A 205 -12.31 -0.38 18.08
C LEU A 205 -11.06 0.44 17.76
N ASP A 206 -11.23 1.72 17.48
CA ASP A 206 -10.14 2.66 17.21
C ASP A 206 -9.25 2.89 18.44
N ASN A 207 -9.79 2.77 19.65
CA ASN A 207 -8.98 2.79 20.88
C ASN A 207 -8.01 1.61 20.99
N ILE A 208 -8.40 0.43 20.48
CA ILE A 208 -7.53 -0.75 20.48
C ILE A 208 -6.55 -0.70 19.31
N LEU A 209 -7.03 -0.35 18.12
CA LEU A 209 -6.24 -0.40 16.88
C LEU A 209 -5.40 0.85 16.62
N SER A 210 -5.76 1.98 17.23
CA SER A 210 -5.27 3.32 16.84
C SER A 210 -5.50 3.61 15.35
N GLY A 211 -6.64 3.13 14.81
CA GLY A 211 -6.97 3.13 13.39
C GLY A 211 -6.16 2.13 12.56
N PHE A 212 -6.56 1.92 11.30
CA PHE A 212 -5.83 1.07 10.37
C PHE A 212 -4.53 1.74 9.90
N GLN A 213 -3.40 1.11 10.19
CA GLN A 213 -2.09 1.66 9.86
C GLN A 213 -1.76 1.43 8.37
N LYS A 214 -1.01 2.38 7.80
CA LYS A 214 -0.49 2.23 6.44
C LYS A 214 0.42 1.02 6.35
N SER A 215 0.42 0.36 5.18
CA SER A 215 1.19 -0.85 4.91
C SER A 215 0.78 -2.11 5.67
N ASP A 216 -0.28 -2.06 6.49
CA ASP A 216 -0.80 -3.22 7.20
C ASP A 216 -1.81 -4.00 6.35
N LEU A 217 -1.77 -5.33 6.52
CA LEU A 217 -2.81 -6.26 6.07
C LEU A 217 -3.67 -6.61 7.29
N ILE A 218 -4.91 -6.15 7.25
CA ILE A 218 -5.94 -6.41 8.26
C ILE A 218 -6.83 -7.53 7.72
N LEU A 219 -6.96 -8.61 8.47
CA LEU A 219 -7.93 -9.67 8.17
C LEU A 219 -9.18 -9.49 9.03
N LEU A 220 -10.35 -9.52 8.38
CA LEU A 220 -11.63 -9.61 9.08
C LEU A 220 -12.30 -10.92 8.70
N ALA A 221 -12.43 -11.81 9.67
CA ALA A 221 -12.93 -13.15 9.44
C ALA A 221 -14.17 -13.50 10.27
N ALA A 222 -15.10 -14.22 9.66
CA ALA A 222 -16.31 -14.67 10.33
C ALA A 222 -16.89 -15.92 9.66
N ARG A 223 -17.84 -16.57 10.32
CA ARG A 223 -18.74 -17.51 9.65
C ARG A 223 -19.74 -16.74 8.76
N PRO A 224 -20.34 -17.40 7.75
CA PRO A 224 -21.39 -16.80 6.93
C PRO A 224 -22.53 -16.20 7.78
N SER A 225 -23.14 -15.14 7.28
CA SER A 225 -24.31 -14.47 7.90
C SER A 225 -24.05 -13.77 9.26
N LEU A 226 -22.81 -13.68 9.74
CA LEU A 226 -22.48 -12.96 10.98
C LEU A 226 -22.24 -11.45 10.79
N GLY A 227 -22.25 -10.94 9.56
CA GLY A 227 -22.10 -9.50 9.27
C GLY A 227 -20.71 -9.07 8.77
N LYS A 228 -19.88 -9.98 8.24
CA LYS A 228 -18.54 -9.70 7.69
C LYS A 228 -18.52 -8.53 6.70
N SER A 229 -19.30 -8.65 5.61
CA SER A 229 -19.41 -7.61 4.58
C SER A 229 -20.08 -6.34 5.11
N ALA A 230 -21.05 -6.47 6.03
CA ALA A 230 -21.73 -5.33 6.62
C ALA A 230 -20.77 -4.45 7.43
N LEU A 231 -19.94 -5.05 8.28
CA LEU A 231 -18.93 -4.32 9.04
C LEU A 231 -17.91 -3.65 8.12
N ALA A 232 -17.42 -4.36 7.10
CA ALA A 232 -16.46 -3.79 6.16
C ALA A 232 -17.05 -2.60 5.37
N LEU A 233 -18.30 -2.69 4.91
CA LEU A 233 -18.98 -1.60 4.21
C LEU A 233 -19.28 -0.42 5.12
N ASP A 234 -19.61 -0.64 6.40
CA ASP A 234 -19.78 0.45 7.35
C ASP A 234 -18.47 1.19 7.64
N ILE A 235 -17.36 0.46 7.78
CA ILE A 235 -16.03 1.06 7.88
C ILE A 235 -15.73 1.90 6.63
N ALA A 236 -15.93 1.32 5.43
CA ALA A 236 -15.72 2.00 4.16
C ALA A 236 -16.53 3.30 4.06
N ARG A 237 -17.82 3.23 4.38
CA ARG A 237 -18.76 4.34 4.35
C ARG A 237 -18.38 5.43 5.35
N ARG A 238 -18.08 5.07 6.60
CA ARG A 238 -17.68 6.04 7.64
C ARG A 238 -16.38 6.76 7.27
N ILE A 239 -15.40 6.04 6.73
CA ILE A 239 -14.13 6.63 6.26
C ILE A 239 -14.38 7.57 5.07
N ALA A 240 -15.09 7.11 4.05
CA ALA A 240 -15.33 7.90 2.84
C ALA A 240 -16.20 9.14 3.12
N ILE A 241 -17.25 9.02 3.94
CA ILE A 241 -18.16 10.14 4.24
C ILE A 241 -17.53 11.12 5.23
N ASN A 242 -17.05 10.63 6.39
CA ASN A 242 -16.68 11.51 7.50
C ASN A 242 -15.25 12.03 7.39
N GLN A 243 -14.33 11.20 6.90
CA GLN A 243 -12.91 11.56 6.76
C GLN A 243 -12.55 12.03 5.35
N LYS A 244 -13.45 11.84 4.37
CA LYS A 244 -13.22 12.17 2.95
C LYS A 244 -11.96 11.51 2.38
N ILE A 245 -11.60 10.35 2.91
CA ILE A 245 -10.47 9.55 2.46
C ILE A 245 -10.97 8.59 1.36
N PRO A 246 -10.31 8.53 0.19
CA PRO A 246 -10.68 7.58 -0.86
C PRO A 246 -10.58 6.11 -0.43
N VAL A 247 -11.65 5.35 -0.65
CA VAL A 247 -11.75 3.92 -0.33
C VAL A 247 -12.12 3.13 -1.58
N ALA A 248 -11.43 2.02 -1.83
CA ALA A 248 -11.78 1.08 -2.89
C ALA A 248 -12.26 -0.25 -2.31
N VAL A 249 -13.30 -0.83 -2.92
CA VAL A 249 -13.89 -2.10 -2.54
C VAL A 249 -13.92 -3.03 -3.75
N PHE A 250 -13.19 -4.13 -3.68
CA PHE A 250 -13.36 -5.27 -4.58
C PHE A 250 -14.40 -6.22 -3.99
N SER A 251 -15.58 -6.27 -4.59
CA SER A 251 -16.72 -7.07 -4.17
C SER A 251 -16.86 -8.30 -5.07
N LEU A 252 -16.23 -9.40 -4.67
CA LEU A 252 -16.18 -10.66 -5.42
C LEU A 252 -17.40 -11.55 -5.15
N GLU A 253 -18.03 -11.40 -3.98
CA GLU A 253 -19.21 -12.18 -3.60
C GLU A 253 -20.53 -11.51 -3.99
N MET A 254 -20.58 -10.17 -3.94
CA MET A 254 -21.80 -9.40 -4.14
C MET A 254 -21.72 -8.52 -5.39
N SER A 255 -22.84 -8.35 -6.08
CA SER A 255 -22.91 -7.37 -7.18
C SER A 255 -22.87 -5.94 -6.64
N LYS A 256 -22.47 -5.01 -7.51
CA LYS A 256 -22.45 -3.58 -7.24
C LYS A 256 -23.80 -3.08 -6.73
N ASP A 257 -24.90 -3.52 -7.34
CA ASP A 257 -26.25 -3.11 -6.92
C ASP A 257 -26.54 -3.53 -5.47
N GLN A 258 -26.15 -4.75 -5.07
CA GLN A 258 -26.35 -5.21 -3.70
C GLN A 258 -25.49 -4.44 -2.69
N VAL A 259 -24.27 -4.04 -3.09
CA VAL A 259 -23.40 -3.20 -2.25
C VAL A 259 -24.00 -1.81 -2.11
N VAL A 260 -24.45 -1.21 -3.21
CA VAL A 260 -25.08 0.12 -3.23
C VAL A 260 -26.37 0.15 -2.41
N ASP A 261 -27.25 -0.84 -2.54
CA ASP A 261 -28.46 -0.97 -1.74
C ASP A 261 -28.15 -0.97 -0.24
N ARG A 262 -27.11 -1.69 0.19
CA ARG A 262 -26.67 -1.71 1.59
C ARG A 262 -26.12 -0.37 2.05
N LEU A 263 -25.34 0.31 1.22
CA LEU A 263 -24.81 1.64 1.52
C LEU A 263 -25.95 2.65 1.70
N ILE A 264 -26.97 2.61 0.82
CA ILE A 264 -28.15 3.47 0.91
C ILE A 264 -28.95 3.13 2.17
N ALA A 265 -29.26 1.86 2.42
CA ALA A 265 -30.02 1.44 3.60
C ALA A 265 -29.32 1.84 4.91
N SER A 266 -28.00 1.62 4.97
CA SER A 266 -27.15 2.00 6.11
C SER A 266 -27.08 3.52 6.30
N GLN A 267 -26.91 4.30 5.22
CA GLN A 267 -26.83 5.76 5.33
C GLN A 267 -28.18 6.42 5.60
N ALA A 268 -29.27 5.92 5.01
CA ALA A 268 -30.62 6.43 5.18
C ALA A 268 -31.28 5.94 6.48
N GLN A 269 -30.71 4.92 7.13
CA GLN A 269 -31.33 4.20 8.25
C GLN A 269 -32.74 3.68 7.88
N VAL A 270 -32.84 3.08 6.69
CA VAL A 270 -34.07 2.49 6.14
C VAL A 270 -33.91 0.98 6.05
N ASN A 271 -34.99 0.24 6.31
CA ASN A 271 -34.98 -1.21 6.23
C ASN A 271 -34.58 -1.69 4.82
N LEU A 272 -33.54 -2.52 4.74
CA LEU A 272 -32.98 -3.01 3.47
C LEU A 272 -33.99 -3.82 2.66
N TRP A 273 -34.87 -4.60 3.32
CA TRP A 273 -35.89 -5.36 2.63
C TRP A 273 -36.99 -4.47 2.03
N ARG A 274 -37.37 -3.39 2.71
CA ARG A 274 -38.30 -2.39 2.14
C ARG A 274 -37.69 -1.70 0.92
N LEU A 275 -36.41 -1.32 0.99
CA LEU A 275 -35.66 -0.78 -0.14
C LEU A 275 -35.71 -1.75 -1.34
N ARG A 276 -35.35 -3.01 -1.13
CA ARG A 276 -35.33 -4.04 -2.18
C ARG A 276 -36.71 -4.41 -2.75
N THR A 277 -37.77 -4.31 -1.94
CA THR A 277 -39.14 -4.65 -2.38
C THR A 277 -39.94 -3.45 -2.87
N GLY A 278 -39.38 -2.23 -2.80
CA GLY A 278 -40.08 -1.00 -3.15
C GLY A 278 -41.23 -0.63 -2.20
N ARG A 279 -41.36 -1.32 -1.04
CA ARG A 279 -42.41 -1.08 -0.04
C ARG A 279 -41.99 0.04 0.92
N LEU A 280 -41.70 1.20 0.34
CA LEU A 280 -41.23 2.39 1.03
C LEU A 280 -42.40 3.20 1.57
N SER A 281 -42.26 3.74 2.77
CA SER A 281 -43.23 4.66 3.36
C SER A 281 -43.15 6.03 2.68
N SER A 282 -44.27 6.53 2.16
CA SER A 282 -44.37 7.84 1.50
C SER A 282 -45.01 8.92 2.36
N GLU A 283 -45.48 8.60 3.57
CA GLU A 283 -46.27 9.49 4.43
C GLU A 283 -45.72 9.54 5.87
N GLY A 284 -45.91 10.67 6.56
CA GLY A 284 -45.52 10.89 7.96
C GLY A 284 -44.04 11.24 8.19
N GLU A 285 -43.63 11.30 9.46
CA GLU A 285 -42.24 11.56 9.88
C GLU A 285 -41.26 10.44 9.45
N GLU A 286 -41.77 9.25 9.13
CA GLU A 286 -41.02 8.14 8.53
C GLU A 286 -41.14 8.10 6.99
N ASN A 287 -40.97 9.24 6.32
CA ASN A 287 -40.90 9.26 4.86
C ASN A 287 -39.56 8.67 4.40
N ASP A 288 -39.58 7.42 3.92
CA ASP A 288 -38.39 6.69 3.49
C ASP A 288 -37.75 7.36 2.25
N PHE A 289 -38.55 7.94 1.35
CA PHE A 289 -38.03 8.60 0.15
C PHE A 289 -37.17 9.81 0.48
N VAL A 290 -37.58 10.62 1.47
CA VAL A 290 -36.79 11.79 1.91
C VAL A 290 -35.47 11.34 2.54
N LYS A 291 -35.49 10.30 3.38
CA LYS A 291 -34.28 9.72 3.98
C LYS A 291 -33.32 9.19 2.92
N ILE A 292 -33.85 8.46 1.93
CA ILE A 292 -33.08 7.91 0.81
C ILE A 292 -32.49 9.03 -0.04
N GLN A 293 -33.26 10.08 -0.36
CA GLN A 293 -32.77 11.20 -1.16
C GLN A 293 -31.59 11.91 -0.48
N ASN A 294 -31.68 12.13 0.84
CA ASN A 294 -30.59 12.72 1.62
C ASN A 294 -29.34 11.82 1.63
N ALA A 295 -29.54 10.50 1.77
CA ALA A 295 -28.47 9.52 1.73
C ALA A 295 -27.78 9.49 0.35
N LEU A 296 -28.54 9.54 -0.73
CA LEU A 296 -28.02 9.60 -2.10
C LEU A 296 -27.17 10.86 -2.32
N GLY A 297 -27.63 12.03 -1.84
CA GLY A 297 -26.83 13.26 -1.90
C GLY A 297 -25.49 13.12 -1.18
N THR A 298 -25.49 12.51 0.00
CA THR A 298 -24.27 12.28 0.79
C THR A 298 -23.32 11.28 0.09
N LEU A 299 -23.86 10.19 -0.44
CA LEU A 299 -23.09 9.13 -1.10
C LEU A 299 -22.52 9.58 -2.46
N ALA A 300 -23.21 10.47 -3.17
CA ALA A 300 -22.75 11.00 -4.46
C ALA A 300 -21.43 11.79 -4.34
N GLU A 301 -21.18 12.41 -3.19
CA GLU A 301 -19.96 13.19 -2.92
C GLU A 301 -18.84 12.39 -2.24
N CYS A 302 -19.09 11.12 -1.88
CA CYS A 302 -18.10 10.34 -1.14
C CYS A 302 -17.10 9.65 -2.08
N PRO A 303 -15.79 9.67 -1.77
CA PRO A 303 -14.77 9.03 -2.60
C PRO A 303 -14.73 7.50 -2.35
N LEU A 304 -15.83 6.81 -2.65
CA LEU A 304 -15.96 5.36 -2.50
C LEU A 304 -16.08 4.70 -3.87
N PHE A 305 -15.15 3.81 -4.18
CA PHE A 305 -15.04 3.12 -5.47
C PHE A 305 -15.35 1.64 -5.29
N ILE A 306 -16.21 1.09 -6.14
CA ILE A 306 -16.62 -0.32 -6.08
C ILE A 306 -16.32 -0.96 -7.43
N ASP A 307 -15.69 -2.13 -7.38
CA ASP A 307 -15.59 -3.05 -8.50
C ASP A 307 -16.20 -4.39 -8.09
N ASP A 308 -17.13 -4.91 -8.91
CA ASP A 308 -17.83 -6.18 -8.71
C ASP A 308 -17.53 -7.19 -9.82
N THR A 309 -16.41 -7.03 -10.52
CA THR A 309 -15.99 -7.96 -11.56
C THR A 309 -15.79 -9.34 -10.93
N SER A 310 -16.49 -10.35 -11.47
CA SER A 310 -16.33 -11.74 -11.04
C SER A 310 -14.94 -12.26 -11.39
N SER A 311 -14.43 -13.22 -10.60
CA SER A 311 -13.23 -13.98 -10.99
C SER A 311 -11.97 -13.12 -11.18
N GLN A 312 -11.74 -12.14 -10.30
CA GLN A 312 -10.55 -11.31 -10.38
C GLN A 312 -9.31 -12.02 -9.84
N ASN A 313 -8.21 -11.88 -10.59
CA ASN A 313 -6.90 -12.23 -10.10
C ASN A 313 -6.26 -11.04 -9.34
N ILE A 314 -5.24 -11.33 -8.53
CA ILE A 314 -4.56 -10.29 -7.72
C ILE A 314 -3.80 -9.25 -8.56
N LEU A 315 -3.43 -9.58 -9.80
CA LEU A 315 -2.71 -8.67 -10.70
C LEU A 315 -3.62 -7.55 -11.19
N GLN A 316 -4.82 -7.89 -11.65
CA GLN A 316 -5.86 -6.95 -12.08
C GLN A 316 -6.24 -6.01 -10.93
N MET A 317 -6.48 -6.56 -9.72
CA MET A 317 -6.76 -5.76 -8.53
C MET A 317 -5.64 -4.74 -8.24
N ARG A 318 -4.38 -5.19 -8.34
CA ARG A 318 -3.21 -4.33 -8.15
C ARG A 318 -3.14 -3.24 -9.21
N ALA A 319 -3.38 -3.54 -10.48
CA ALA A 319 -3.38 -2.57 -11.57
C ALA A 319 -4.45 -1.48 -11.33
N MET A 320 -5.67 -1.89 -10.98
CA MET A 320 -6.77 -0.98 -10.67
C MET A 320 -6.50 -0.11 -9.44
N ALA A 321 -6.01 -0.70 -8.35
CA ALA A 321 -5.66 0.02 -7.13
C ALA A 321 -4.54 1.04 -7.37
N ARG A 322 -3.51 0.68 -8.16
CA ARG A 322 -2.44 1.60 -8.58
C ARG A 322 -2.98 2.78 -9.38
N ARG A 323 -3.83 2.50 -10.37
CA ARG A 323 -4.46 3.54 -11.19
C ARG A 323 -5.28 4.51 -10.34
N LEU A 324 -6.04 4.00 -9.38
CA LEU A 324 -6.81 4.84 -8.47
C LEU A 324 -5.92 5.67 -7.54
N GLN A 325 -4.88 5.07 -6.95
CA GLN A 325 -3.89 5.76 -6.12
C GLN A 325 -3.22 6.92 -6.88
N ALA A 326 -2.86 6.73 -8.15
CA ALA A 326 -2.22 7.76 -8.96
C ALA A 326 -3.17 8.91 -9.32
N ASN A 327 -4.45 8.63 -9.54
CA ASN A 327 -5.42 9.61 -10.02
C ASN A 327 -6.08 10.42 -8.89
N GLN A 328 -6.41 9.77 -7.77
CA GLN A 328 -7.20 10.40 -6.70
C GLN A 328 -6.59 10.23 -5.30
N GLY A 329 -5.49 9.48 -5.19
CA GLY A 329 -5.05 8.95 -3.91
C GLY A 329 -5.94 7.79 -3.46
N LEU A 330 -5.37 6.85 -2.72
CA LEU A 330 -6.11 5.78 -2.07
C LEU A 330 -5.69 5.74 -0.60
N GLY A 331 -6.65 5.54 0.30
CA GLY A 331 -6.40 5.51 1.75
C GLY A 331 -6.82 4.22 2.43
N LEU A 332 -7.71 3.43 1.82
CA LEU A 332 -8.05 2.08 2.26
C LEU A 332 -8.46 1.24 1.06
N LEU A 333 -8.00 -0.01 1.03
CA LEU A 333 -8.47 -1.02 0.09
C LEU A 333 -9.19 -2.14 0.83
N ILE A 334 -10.38 -2.53 0.36
CA ILE A 334 -11.18 -3.62 0.92
C ILE A 334 -11.36 -4.71 -0.13
N VAL A 335 -11.23 -5.97 0.26
CA VAL A 335 -11.47 -7.13 -0.60
C VAL A 335 -12.48 -8.10 0.04
N ASP A 336 -13.64 -8.27 -0.57
CA ASP A 336 -14.74 -9.15 -0.13
C ASP A 336 -14.97 -10.31 -1.12
N TYR A 337 -14.42 -11.51 -0.94
CA TYR A 337 -13.51 -11.95 0.11
C TYR A 337 -12.38 -12.78 -0.50
N LEU A 338 -11.27 -12.90 0.23
CA LEU A 338 -9.99 -13.31 -0.35
C LEU A 338 -9.99 -14.69 -1.01
N GLN A 339 -10.84 -15.62 -0.56
CA GLN A 339 -10.91 -16.97 -1.12
C GLN A 339 -11.63 -17.05 -2.47
N LEU A 340 -12.23 -15.96 -2.97
CA LEU A 340 -12.76 -15.84 -4.33
C LEU A 340 -11.78 -15.21 -5.32
N ILE A 341 -10.59 -14.79 -4.85
CA ILE A 341 -9.54 -14.28 -5.74
C ILE A 341 -8.99 -15.46 -6.52
N GLU A 342 -8.91 -15.33 -7.83
CA GLU A 342 -8.35 -16.37 -8.67
C GLU A 342 -6.84 -16.52 -8.44
N PRO A 343 -6.38 -17.72 -8.07
CA PRO A 343 -4.96 -17.97 -7.88
C PRO A 343 -4.24 -18.04 -9.23
N ARG A 344 -2.96 -17.66 -9.25
CA ARG A 344 -2.15 -17.76 -10.46
C ARG A 344 -1.93 -19.20 -10.91
N ASN A 345 -1.84 -20.12 -9.95
CA ASN A 345 -1.79 -21.56 -10.20
C ASN A 345 -2.97 -22.25 -9.51
N SER A 346 -4.03 -22.52 -10.28
CA SER A 346 -5.24 -23.19 -9.80
C SER A 346 -5.04 -24.66 -9.45
N GLU A 347 -3.96 -25.30 -9.93
CA GLU A 347 -3.63 -26.69 -9.60
C GLU A 347 -2.91 -26.84 -8.25
N ALA A 348 -2.37 -25.75 -7.69
CA ALA A 348 -1.68 -25.78 -6.42
C ALA A 348 -2.65 -26.14 -5.27
N PRO A 349 -2.18 -26.76 -4.17
CA PRO A 349 -3.01 -26.98 -2.99
C PRO A 349 -3.60 -25.66 -2.47
N LEU A 350 -4.87 -25.66 -2.03
CA LEU A 350 -5.60 -24.47 -1.57
C LEU A 350 -4.81 -23.64 -0.53
N VAL A 351 -4.13 -24.30 0.41
CA VAL A 351 -3.29 -23.63 1.42
C VAL A 351 -2.20 -22.78 0.76
N GLN A 352 -1.56 -23.28 -0.30
CA GLN A 352 -0.52 -22.59 -1.03
C GLN A 352 -1.11 -21.42 -1.84
N GLN A 353 -2.25 -21.62 -2.50
CA GLN A 353 -2.96 -20.56 -3.22
C GLN A 353 -3.30 -19.38 -2.30
N VAL A 354 -3.89 -19.67 -1.14
CA VAL A 354 -4.27 -18.63 -0.17
C VAL A 354 -3.04 -17.94 0.44
N THR A 355 -1.94 -18.68 0.64
CA THR A 355 -0.67 -18.09 1.10
C THR A 355 -0.09 -17.14 0.05
N GLU A 356 -0.13 -17.50 -1.23
CA GLU A 356 0.31 -16.62 -2.34
C GLU A 356 -0.52 -15.33 -2.38
N ILE A 357 -1.85 -15.45 -2.29
CA ILE A 357 -2.77 -14.33 -2.25
C ILE A 357 -2.47 -13.42 -1.06
N SER A 358 -2.28 -13.98 0.14
CA SER A 358 -2.01 -13.21 1.35
C SER A 358 -0.71 -12.42 1.25
N ARG A 359 0.37 -13.04 0.76
CA ARG A 359 1.66 -12.37 0.52
C ARG A 359 1.53 -11.25 -0.50
N SER A 360 0.76 -11.48 -1.56
CA SER A 360 0.53 -10.51 -2.62
C SER A 360 -0.25 -9.30 -2.10
N LEU A 361 -1.29 -9.51 -1.28
CA LEU A 361 -2.04 -8.44 -0.61
C LEU A 361 -1.17 -7.65 0.38
N LYS A 362 -0.31 -8.33 1.16
CA LYS A 362 0.66 -7.65 2.04
C LYS A 362 1.69 -6.85 1.25
N GLY A 363 2.13 -7.39 0.11
CA GLY A 363 2.97 -6.68 -0.85
C GLY A 363 2.30 -5.42 -1.37
N LEU A 364 1.03 -5.52 -1.78
CA LEU A 364 0.21 -4.41 -2.26
C LEU A 364 0.04 -3.31 -1.20
N ALA A 365 -0.26 -3.69 0.05
CA ALA A 365 -0.38 -2.76 1.17
C ALA A 365 0.90 -1.93 1.36
N ARG A 366 2.06 -2.60 1.36
CA ARG A 366 3.38 -1.95 1.49
C ARG A 366 3.76 -1.11 0.28
N GLU A 367 3.39 -1.56 -0.91
CA GLU A 367 3.71 -0.88 -2.15
C GLU A 367 2.94 0.43 -2.29
N LEU A 368 1.63 0.41 -2.02
CA LEU A 368 0.77 1.59 -2.07
C LEU A 368 0.85 2.44 -0.80
N ASN A 369 1.47 1.91 0.27
CA ASN A 369 1.53 2.54 1.59
C ASN A 369 0.14 2.88 2.15
N ILE A 370 -0.78 1.92 2.06
CA ILE A 370 -2.17 2.00 2.55
C ILE A 370 -2.51 0.77 3.40
N PRO A 371 -3.48 0.85 4.31
CA PRO A 371 -4.10 -0.34 4.88
C PRO A 371 -4.88 -1.13 3.83
N VAL A 372 -4.80 -2.46 3.91
CA VAL A 372 -5.64 -3.39 3.14
C VAL A 372 -6.47 -4.24 4.10
N LEU A 373 -7.79 -4.12 4.01
CA LEU A 373 -8.76 -4.94 4.76
C LEU A 373 -9.24 -6.09 3.88
N ALA A 374 -8.76 -7.29 4.15
CA ALA A 374 -9.16 -8.49 3.42
C ALA A 374 -10.14 -9.32 4.27
N LEU A 375 -11.30 -9.60 3.70
CA LEU A 375 -12.32 -10.42 4.34
C LEU A 375 -12.01 -11.90 4.12
N SER A 376 -12.23 -12.72 5.15
CA SER A 376 -11.97 -14.15 5.10
C SER A 376 -13.12 -14.95 5.70
N GLN A 377 -13.46 -16.09 5.09
CA GLN A 377 -14.38 -17.03 5.71
C GLN A 377 -13.63 -18.01 6.64
N LEU A 378 -14.22 -18.30 7.80
CA LEU A 378 -13.69 -19.29 8.75
C LEU A 378 -14.10 -20.73 8.40
N SER A 379 -13.25 -21.68 8.78
CA SER A 379 -13.57 -23.12 8.75
C SER A 379 -14.82 -23.44 9.58
N ARG A 380 -15.54 -24.50 9.20
CA ARG A 380 -16.70 -25.01 9.95
C ARG A 380 -16.31 -25.60 11.30
N ALA A 381 -15.03 -25.87 11.55
CA ALA A 381 -14.53 -26.38 12.83
C ALA A 381 -14.92 -25.51 14.05
N VAL A 382 -15.15 -24.21 13.84
CA VAL A 382 -15.64 -23.28 14.88
C VAL A 382 -16.96 -23.75 15.49
N GLU A 383 -17.86 -24.30 14.66
CA GLU A 383 -19.23 -24.69 15.05
C GLU A 383 -19.27 -25.89 15.99
N GLN A 384 -18.21 -26.71 16.00
CA GLN A 384 -18.10 -27.91 16.83
C GLN A 384 -17.69 -27.60 18.28
N ARG A 385 -17.31 -26.35 18.59
CA ARG A 385 -16.82 -25.95 19.92
C ARG A 385 -17.91 -25.26 20.72
N VAL A 386 -17.85 -25.37 22.05
CA VAL A 386 -18.72 -24.65 22.97
C VAL A 386 -17.84 -23.83 23.94
N PRO A 387 -17.95 -22.48 23.97
CA PRO A 387 -18.71 -21.66 23.02
C PRO A 387 -18.06 -21.69 21.61
N GLN A 388 -18.86 -21.41 20.58
CA GLN A 388 -18.46 -21.32 19.16
C GLN A 388 -17.62 -20.06 18.87
N ARG A 389 -16.72 -19.69 19.79
CA ARG A 389 -15.86 -18.51 19.63
C ARG A 389 -14.71 -18.82 18.67
N PRO A 390 -14.46 -17.96 17.66
CA PRO A 390 -13.38 -18.12 16.70
C PRO A 390 -12.00 -17.83 17.33
N ARG A 391 -10.97 -18.42 16.74
CA ARG A 391 -9.57 -18.42 17.18
C ARG A 391 -8.67 -18.39 15.94
N LEU A 392 -7.42 -17.99 16.09
CA LEU A 392 -6.44 -17.96 14.98
C LEU A 392 -6.31 -19.30 14.26
N SER A 393 -6.39 -20.42 14.98
CA SER A 393 -6.36 -21.77 14.41
C SER A 393 -7.49 -22.06 13.42
N ASP A 394 -8.56 -21.29 13.40
CA ASP A 394 -9.68 -21.49 12.47
C ASP A 394 -9.41 -20.88 11.09
N LEU A 395 -8.33 -20.10 10.98
CA LEU A 395 -7.73 -19.67 9.73
C LEU A 395 -6.71 -20.71 9.21
N ARG A 396 -6.42 -21.80 9.94
CA ARG A 396 -5.27 -22.69 9.70
C ARG A 396 -5.38 -23.55 8.44
N GLU A 397 -6.57 -23.75 7.89
CA GLU A 397 -6.75 -24.23 6.50
C GLU A 397 -6.16 -23.24 5.46
N SER A 398 -5.60 -22.12 5.92
CA SER A 398 -4.99 -21.04 5.18
C SER A 398 -3.82 -20.44 5.97
N GLY A 399 -2.92 -21.28 6.50
CA GLY A 399 -1.86 -20.90 7.47
C GLY A 399 -0.99 -19.68 7.10
N GLY A 400 -0.87 -19.32 5.81
CA GLY A 400 -0.23 -18.07 5.39
C GLY A 400 -0.96 -16.80 5.86
N LEU A 401 -2.29 -16.81 5.93
CA LEU A 401 -3.11 -15.66 6.34
C LEU A 401 -2.77 -15.18 7.75
N GLU A 402 -2.66 -16.12 8.68
CA GLU A 402 -2.31 -15.79 10.07
C GLU A 402 -0.91 -15.18 10.12
N GLN A 403 0.05 -15.70 9.36
CA GLN A 403 1.43 -15.22 9.42
C GLN A 403 1.58 -13.84 8.78
N ASP A 404 1.02 -13.64 7.59
CA ASP A 404 1.26 -12.46 6.76
C ASP A 404 0.45 -11.22 7.22
N SER A 405 -0.68 -11.42 7.90
CA SER A 405 -1.47 -10.34 8.48
C SER A 405 -0.78 -9.64 9.65
N ASP A 406 -1.07 -8.35 9.81
CA ASP A 406 -0.62 -7.55 10.96
C ASP A 406 -1.68 -7.47 12.05
N VAL A 407 -2.96 -7.47 11.63
CA VAL A 407 -4.14 -7.48 12.51
C VAL A 407 -5.11 -8.56 12.05
N VAL A 408 -5.67 -9.32 13.00
CA VAL A 408 -6.74 -10.29 12.75
C VAL A 408 -7.93 -9.96 13.64
N LEU A 409 -9.06 -9.68 12.99
CA LEU A 409 -10.35 -9.40 13.59
C LEU A 409 -11.29 -10.59 13.35
N PHE A 410 -12.03 -11.00 14.39
CA PHE A 410 -13.14 -11.93 14.25
C PHE A 410 -14.46 -11.30 14.63
N ILE A 411 -15.55 -11.70 13.95
CA ILE A 411 -16.90 -11.39 14.38
C ILE A 411 -17.49 -12.60 15.10
N TYR A 412 -17.94 -12.40 16.33
CA TYR A 412 -18.71 -13.37 17.09
C TYR A 412 -20.04 -12.77 17.52
N ARG A 413 -21.12 -13.53 17.32
CA ARG A 413 -22.48 -13.14 17.67
C ARG A 413 -23.12 -14.25 18.49
N GLU A 414 -23.28 -14.01 19.79
CA GLU A 414 -23.79 -15.02 20.73
C GLU A 414 -25.24 -15.39 20.42
N ASP A 415 -26.06 -14.41 20.04
CA ASP A 415 -27.48 -14.54 19.71
C ASP A 415 -27.77 -15.49 18.53
N ARG A 416 -26.77 -15.77 17.69
CA ARG A 416 -26.86 -16.75 16.60
C ARG A 416 -26.68 -18.20 17.06
N TYR A 417 -26.12 -18.41 18.24
CA TYR A 417 -25.87 -19.75 18.80
C TYR A 417 -26.71 -20.02 20.05
N ASN A 418 -27.09 -18.97 20.79
CA ASN A 418 -27.91 -19.03 21.99
C ASN A 418 -29.09 -18.05 21.87
N PRO A 419 -30.29 -18.51 21.43
CA PRO A 419 -31.47 -17.65 21.28
C PRO A 419 -31.95 -16.98 22.57
N GLU A 420 -31.65 -17.59 23.72
CA GLU A 420 -32.05 -17.12 25.05
C GLU A 420 -31.05 -16.13 25.67
N THR A 421 -29.97 -15.77 24.95
CA THR A 421 -28.98 -14.81 25.45
C THR A 421 -29.59 -13.43 25.69
N THR A 422 -29.11 -12.73 26.70
CA THR A 422 -29.42 -11.31 26.95
C THR A 422 -28.71 -10.38 25.95
N ASN A 423 -27.65 -10.87 25.28
CA ASN A 423 -26.84 -10.11 24.33
C ASN A 423 -27.43 -10.12 22.90
N LYS A 424 -28.75 -9.91 22.76
CA LYS A 424 -29.40 -9.89 21.44
C LYS A 424 -28.89 -8.72 20.60
N ASN A 425 -28.61 -8.97 19.32
CA ASN A 425 -28.05 -7.99 18.37
C ASN A 425 -26.69 -7.41 18.80
N ILE A 426 -25.97 -8.05 19.72
CA ILE A 426 -24.62 -7.63 20.11
C ILE A 426 -23.62 -8.49 19.36
N ALA A 427 -22.72 -7.84 18.64
CA ALA A 427 -21.59 -8.46 17.97
C ALA A 427 -20.30 -8.12 18.70
N GLU A 428 -19.57 -9.15 19.10
CA GLU A 428 -18.22 -9.01 19.63
C GLU A 428 -17.22 -9.03 18.48
N ILE A 429 -16.48 -7.94 18.33
CA ILE A 429 -15.35 -7.84 17.40
C ILE A 429 -14.08 -8.15 18.18
N ILE A 430 -13.51 -9.32 17.93
CA ILE A 430 -12.36 -9.86 18.64
C ILE A 430 -11.09 -9.50 17.88
N VAL A 431 -10.23 -8.69 18.46
CA VAL A 431 -8.87 -8.42 17.97
C VAL A 431 -7.97 -9.57 18.44
N ALA A 432 -7.92 -10.65 17.66
CA ALA A 432 -7.20 -11.87 18.02
C ALA A 432 -5.69 -11.78 17.79
N LYS A 433 -5.26 -10.88 16.88
CA LYS A 433 -3.85 -10.59 16.61
C LYS A 433 -3.71 -9.09 16.35
N HIS A 434 -2.68 -8.48 16.94
CA HIS A 434 -2.25 -7.14 16.62
C HIS A 434 -0.72 -7.06 16.78
N ARG A 435 0.04 -6.92 15.69
CA ARG A 435 1.52 -6.93 15.73
C ARG A 435 2.13 -5.76 16.51
N ASN A 436 1.45 -4.62 16.55
CA ASN A 436 1.98 -3.34 17.04
C ASN A 436 1.14 -2.75 18.19
N GLY A 437 0.24 -3.53 18.80
CA GLY A 437 -0.68 -3.03 19.80
C GLY A 437 -1.39 -4.16 20.56
N PRO A 438 -2.35 -3.81 21.43
CA PRO A 438 -3.02 -4.79 22.28
C PRO A 438 -4.00 -5.69 21.49
N VAL A 439 -4.24 -6.87 22.04
CA VAL A 439 -5.36 -7.75 21.67
C VAL A 439 -6.51 -7.52 22.64
N GLY A 440 -7.73 -7.87 22.24
CA GLY A 440 -8.91 -7.69 23.07
C GLY A 440 -10.20 -7.92 22.30
N SER A 441 -11.31 -7.45 22.84
CA SER A 441 -12.58 -7.44 22.13
C SER A 441 -13.37 -6.18 22.42
N VAL A 442 -14.18 -5.78 21.46
CA VAL A 442 -15.14 -4.68 21.58
C VAL A 442 -16.52 -5.17 21.22
N LYS A 443 -17.55 -4.55 21.79
CA LYS A 443 -18.94 -4.89 21.50
C LYS A 443 -19.55 -3.79 20.65
N LEU A 444 -20.15 -4.18 19.53
CA LEU A 444 -20.92 -3.32 18.64
C LEU A 444 -22.36 -3.79 18.61
N TYR A 445 -23.29 -2.86 18.36
CA TYR A 445 -24.68 -3.18 18.08
C TYR A 445 -24.83 -3.51 16.59
N PHE A 446 -25.56 -4.58 16.26
CA PHE A 446 -25.88 -4.96 14.89
C PHE A 446 -27.38 -4.81 14.64
N ASP A 447 -27.78 -3.83 13.82
CA ASP A 447 -29.17 -3.69 13.40
C ASP A 447 -29.45 -4.60 12.20
N GLU A 448 -30.28 -5.63 12.42
CA GLU A 448 -30.66 -6.58 11.37
C GLU A 448 -31.54 -5.96 10.27
N LYS A 449 -32.26 -4.88 10.57
CA LYS A 449 -33.20 -4.25 9.62
C LYS A 449 -32.45 -3.48 8.53
N THR A 450 -31.44 -2.73 8.94
CA THR A 450 -30.59 -1.91 8.07
C THR A 450 -29.29 -2.62 7.68
N VAL A 451 -28.97 -3.74 8.34
CA VAL A 451 -27.75 -4.55 8.15
C VAL A 451 -26.50 -3.70 8.39
N THR A 452 -26.46 -3.00 9.53
CA THR A 452 -25.38 -2.07 9.89
C THR A 452 -24.88 -2.30 11.32
N PHE A 453 -23.63 -1.91 11.57
CA PHE A 453 -23.02 -1.86 12.88
C PHE A 453 -23.01 -0.43 13.45
N GLY A 454 -23.35 -0.31 14.73
CA GLY A 454 -23.31 0.91 15.53
C GLY A 454 -22.46 0.74 16.79
N ASP A 455 -21.91 1.84 17.28
CA ASP A 455 -21.30 1.87 18.62
C ASP A 455 -22.38 1.66 19.68
N LEU A 456 -22.04 0.97 20.78
CA LEU A 456 -22.94 0.88 21.92
C LEU A 456 -22.90 2.20 22.70
N ALA A 457 -24.07 2.72 23.06
CA ALA A 457 -24.13 3.84 23.99
C ALA A 457 -23.47 3.43 25.32
N LYS A 458 -22.42 4.16 25.73
CA LYS A 458 -21.84 4.00 27.07
C LYS A 458 -22.85 4.56 28.05
N ASN A 459 -23.54 3.71 28.80
CA ASN A 459 -24.29 4.17 29.97
C ASN A 459 -23.29 4.79 30.95
N VAL A 460 -23.31 6.12 31.06
CA VAL A 460 -22.62 6.85 32.12
C VAL A 460 -23.38 6.58 33.42
N GLU A 461 -23.13 5.43 34.03
CA GLU A 461 -23.42 5.21 35.45
C GLU A 461 -22.14 5.44 36.25
N SER A 462 -21.72 6.70 36.29
CA SER A 462 -21.06 7.24 37.48
C SER A 462 -22.15 7.96 38.27
N GLN A 463 -22.90 7.20 39.08
CA GLN A 463 -23.64 7.80 40.18
C GLN A 463 -22.60 8.45 41.10
N ASP A 464 -22.51 9.77 41.03
CA ASP A 464 -22.00 10.61 42.10
C ASP A 464 -22.71 10.18 43.39
N PHE A 465 -22.01 9.44 44.25
CA PHE A 465 -22.30 9.47 45.67
C PHE A 465 -21.95 10.87 46.13
N GLY A 466 -22.96 11.74 46.19
CA GLY A 466 -22.85 13.07 46.77
C GLY A 466 -22.36 12.96 48.21
N GLU A 467 -21.16 13.47 48.45
CA GLU A 467 -20.75 13.93 49.79
C GLU A 467 -21.62 15.14 50.15
N GLY A 468 -22.74 14.86 50.80
CA GLY A 468 -23.66 15.85 51.35
C GLY A 468 -24.25 15.31 52.64
N GLY A 469 -23.44 15.27 53.71
CA GLY A 469 -23.83 14.73 55.01
C GLY A 469 -23.04 15.32 56.17
N GLN A 470 -23.36 16.57 56.51
CA GLN A 470 -23.30 17.21 57.84
C GLN A 470 -22.13 16.84 58.78
N ALA A 471 -21.09 17.67 58.80
CA ALA A 471 -20.25 17.83 59.98
C ALA A 471 -21.01 18.70 61.01
N GLN A 472 -21.42 18.08 62.12
CA GLN A 472 -21.84 18.80 63.32
C GLN A 472 -20.60 19.36 64.01
N GLU A 473 -20.50 20.69 64.07
CA GLU A 473 -19.66 21.39 65.02
C GLU A 473 -20.17 21.13 66.45
N ALA A 474 -19.29 20.64 67.31
CA ALA A 474 -19.45 20.70 68.76
C ALA A 474 -18.07 20.96 69.38
N ASP A 475 -17.69 22.23 69.41
CA ASP A 475 -16.79 22.73 70.46
C ASP A 475 -17.64 22.95 71.72
N PHE A 476 -17.15 22.54 72.90
CA PHE A 476 -17.12 23.36 74.13
C PHE A 476 -16.51 22.52 75.30
N PHE A 477 -15.27 22.89 75.66
CA PHE A 477 -14.61 22.86 76.98
C PHE A 477 -14.21 21.54 77.69
N THR A 478 -12.91 21.47 77.99
CA THR A 478 -12.27 20.79 79.14
C THR A 478 -12.54 21.57 80.44
N PRO A 479 -12.31 21.01 81.66
CA PRO A 479 -11.73 19.72 82.03
C PRO A 479 -12.73 18.66 82.55
#